data_AF-A0AAD6G3M6-F1
#
_entry.id   AF-A0AAD6G3M6-F1
#
_cell.length_a   1.000
_cell.length_b   1.000
_cell.length_c   1.000
_cell.angle_alpha   90.00
_cell.angle_beta   90.00
_cell.angle_gamma   90.00
#
_symmetry.space_group_name_H-M   'P 1'
#
loop_
_entity.id
_entity.type
_entity.pdbx_description
1 polymer ?
#
loop_
_entity_poly.entity_id
_entity_poly.type
_entity_poly.pdbx_seq_one_letter_code
_entity_poly.pdbx_strand_id
1 'polypeptide(L)'
;MNSPRIRLDLLTSDILSRIVGFLQPGDIEELSCVNKRLRDASIPLLFRAVRFEFSKSSLNGLKRLSNSDIRHHVVSLTYVAPEILKPEIMDSQSFTSELLTPDDYTDWMFEGRGFLPDDCPSYMLVYDVLRDICEEQQEIIRDDLDKTALFSIFARLPRLRTMSLSFCPTIEEEEWIGSVLARGLTKEESCEYHSRAIRNAIEIARDSTSTESTVRVLLTEQPA
;
A
#
# COMPACT_ATOMS: atom_id res chain seq x y z
N MET A 1 -44.33 -18.61 -12.16
CA MET A 1 -43.73 -19.68 -11.34
C MET A 1 -42.64 -19.05 -10.48
N ASN A 2 -42.82 -18.96 -9.17
CA ASN A 2 -41.80 -18.45 -8.27
C ASN A 2 -40.80 -19.57 -8.00
N SER A 3 -39.58 -19.48 -8.56
CA SER A 3 -38.50 -20.37 -8.15
C SER A 3 -38.28 -20.26 -6.64
N PRO A 4 -38.09 -21.39 -5.94
CA PRO A 4 -37.80 -21.34 -4.51
C PRO A 4 -36.52 -20.53 -4.30
N ARG A 5 -36.64 -19.38 -3.64
CA ARG A 5 -35.48 -18.54 -3.28
C ARG A 5 -34.71 -19.27 -2.19
N ILE A 6 -33.52 -19.75 -2.54
CA ILE A 6 -32.60 -20.34 -1.58
C ILE A 6 -32.10 -19.23 -0.65
N ARG A 7 -32.33 -19.39 0.64
CA ARG A 7 -31.82 -18.52 1.69
C ARG A 7 -30.40 -18.96 2.03
N LEU A 8 -29.42 -18.31 1.42
CA LEU A 8 -27.99 -18.62 1.62
C LEU A 8 -27.61 -18.58 3.10
N ASP A 9 -28.18 -17.66 3.87
CA ASP A 9 -27.95 -17.49 5.31
C ASP A 9 -28.42 -18.68 6.17
N LEU A 10 -29.20 -19.62 5.62
CA LEU A 10 -29.61 -20.84 6.35
C LEU A 10 -28.70 -22.03 6.07
N LEU A 11 -27.75 -21.91 5.13
CA LEU A 11 -26.79 -22.97 4.82
C LEU A 11 -25.79 -23.15 5.97
N THR A 12 -25.25 -24.38 6.12
CA THR A 12 -24.21 -24.66 7.11
C THR A 12 -22.94 -23.85 6.82
N SER A 13 -22.16 -23.57 7.86
CA SER A 13 -20.92 -22.79 7.72
C SER A 13 -19.97 -23.39 6.69
N ASP A 14 -19.86 -24.71 6.64
CA ASP A 14 -18.99 -25.40 5.68
C ASP A 14 -19.42 -25.18 4.22
N ILE A 15 -20.74 -25.22 3.96
CA ILE A 15 -21.28 -24.97 2.62
C ILE A 15 -21.09 -23.51 2.26
N LEU A 16 -21.36 -22.59 3.19
CA LEU A 16 -21.16 -21.16 2.99
C LEU A 16 -19.69 -20.85 2.66
N SER A 17 -18.74 -21.31 3.48
CA SER A 17 -17.32 -21.06 3.24
C SER A 17 -16.85 -21.62 1.89
N ARG A 18 -17.40 -22.76 1.44
CA ARG A 18 -17.14 -23.28 0.09
C ARG A 18 -17.70 -22.38 -0.99
N ILE A 19 -18.95 -21.93 -0.87
CA ILE A 19 -19.58 -21.01 -1.83
C ILE A 19 -18.75 -19.73 -1.95
N VAL A 20 -18.41 -19.10 -0.83
CA VAL A 20 -17.58 -17.88 -0.84
C VAL A 20 -16.22 -18.14 -1.49
N GLY A 21 -15.64 -19.34 -1.30
CA GLY A 21 -14.39 -19.73 -1.95
C GLY A 21 -14.43 -19.81 -3.48
N PHE A 22 -15.62 -19.80 -4.11
CA PHE A 22 -15.79 -19.77 -5.57
C PHE A 22 -16.11 -18.38 -6.12
N LEU A 23 -16.27 -17.38 -5.26
CA LEU A 23 -16.61 -16.01 -5.65
C LEU A 23 -15.37 -15.19 -5.99
N GLN A 24 -15.53 -14.20 -6.85
CA GLN A 24 -14.48 -13.20 -7.10
C GLN A 24 -14.41 -12.22 -5.91
N PRO A 25 -13.27 -11.55 -5.67
CA PRO A 25 -13.10 -10.65 -4.54
C PRO A 25 -14.22 -9.60 -4.40
N GLY A 26 -14.65 -8.97 -5.50
CA GLY A 26 -15.75 -8.00 -5.50
C GLY A 26 -17.09 -8.62 -5.06
N ASP A 27 -17.42 -9.82 -5.54
CA ASP A 27 -18.64 -10.53 -5.16
C ASP A 27 -18.63 -10.92 -3.67
N ILE A 28 -17.46 -11.27 -3.12
CA ILE A 28 -17.29 -11.59 -1.69
C ILE A 28 -17.56 -10.34 -0.84
N GLU A 29 -17.06 -9.18 -1.27
CA GLU A 29 -17.27 -7.91 -0.58
C GLU A 29 -18.75 -7.54 -0.55
N GLU A 30 -19.42 -7.59 -1.70
CA GLU A 30 -20.87 -7.36 -1.80
C GLU A 30 -21.66 -8.33 -0.92
N LEU A 31 -21.32 -9.63 -0.95
CA LEU A 31 -21.97 -10.65 -0.14
C LEU A 31 -21.81 -10.38 1.37
N SER A 32 -20.66 -9.86 1.79
CA SER A 32 -20.35 -9.55 3.19
C SER A 32 -21.21 -8.40 3.75
N CYS A 33 -21.75 -7.55 2.87
CA CYS A 33 -22.63 -6.44 3.21
C CYS A 33 -24.09 -6.86 3.41
N VAL A 34 -24.49 -8.04 2.93
CA VAL A 34 -25.89 -8.51 2.97
C VAL A 34 -26.39 -8.76 4.38
N ASN A 35 -25.66 -9.55 5.18
CA ASN A 35 -25.99 -9.79 6.59
C ASN A 35 -24.78 -10.30 7.39
N LYS A 36 -24.92 -10.33 8.72
CA LYS A 36 -23.83 -10.74 9.64
C LYS A 36 -23.29 -12.14 9.37
N ARG A 37 -24.13 -13.13 9.09
CA ARG A 37 -23.67 -14.52 8.88
C ARG A 37 -22.84 -14.64 7.60
N LEU A 38 -23.28 -13.98 6.54
CA LEU A 38 -22.55 -13.95 5.26
C LEU A 38 -21.24 -13.17 5.41
N ARG A 39 -21.24 -12.08 6.20
CA ARG A 39 -20.01 -11.38 6.60
C ARG A 39 -19.03 -12.29 7.31
N ASP A 40 -19.47 -13.01 8.34
CA ASP A 40 -18.63 -13.91 9.14
C ASP A 40 -18.03 -15.04 8.26
N ALA A 41 -18.79 -15.54 7.28
CA ALA A 41 -18.31 -16.51 6.31
C ALA A 41 -17.30 -15.92 5.30
N SER A 42 -17.36 -14.61 5.05
CA SER A 42 -16.57 -13.91 4.03
C SER A 42 -15.26 -13.34 4.56
N ILE A 43 -15.24 -12.87 5.82
CA ILE A 43 -14.06 -12.28 6.49
C ILE A 43 -12.78 -13.10 6.30
N PRO A 44 -12.79 -14.45 6.48
CA PRO A 44 -11.57 -15.24 6.33
C PRO A 44 -10.94 -15.17 4.93
N LEU A 45 -11.74 -14.93 3.89
CA LEU A 45 -11.26 -14.81 2.51
C LEU A 45 -10.93 -13.37 2.14
N LEU A 46 -11.75 -12.40 2.55
CA LEU A 46 -11.50 -10.96 2.32
C LEU A 46 -10.17 -10.51 2.89
N PHE A 47 -9.83 -10.98 4.09
CA PHE A 47 -8.60 -10.58 4.78
C PHE A 47 -7.48 -11.60 4.67
N ARG A 48 -7.59 -12.57 3.75
CA ARG A 48 -6.56 -13.60 3.57
C ARG A 48 -5.26 -13.00 3.03
N ALA A 49 -5.37 -12.07 2.09
CA ALA A 49 -4.26 -11.34 1.50
C ALA A 49 -4.56 -9.85 1.63
N VAL A 50 -3.71 -9.11 2.33
CA VAL A 50 -3.93 -7.68 2.59
C VAL A 50 -2.83 -6.87 1.91
N ARG A 51 -3.23 -5.88 1.11
CA ARG A 51 -2.35 -4.87 0.51
C ARG A 51 -2.38 -3.61 1.36
N PHE A 52 -1.24 -2.97 1.56
CA PHE A 52 -1.14 -1.68 2.22
C PHE A 52 -0.01 -0.84 1.62
N GLU A 53 -0.17 0.48 1.64
CA GLU A 53 0.77 1.43 1.05
C GLU A 53 1.63 2.13 2.09
N PHE A 54 2.72 2.74 1.64
CA PHE A 54 3.54 3.65 2.43
C PHE A 54 2.84 5.01 2.60
N SER A 55 1.77 5.02 3.38
CA SER A 55 1.04 6.22 3.78
C SER A 55 0.63 6.13 5.24
N LYS A 56 0.44 7.26 5.93
CA LYS A 56 0.05 7.28 7.34
C LYS A 56 -1.28 6.57 7.55
N SER A 57 -2.23 6.75 6.62
CA SER A 57 -3.55 6.12 6.68
C SER A 57 -3.44 4.60 6.61
N SER A 58 -2.69 4.07 5.65
CA SER A 58 -2.46 2.64 5.45
C SER A 58 -1.69 2.01 6.62
N LEU A 59 -0.62 2.65 7.11
CA LEU A 59 0.17 2.16 8.25
C LEU A 59 -0.64 2.14 9.55
N ASN A 60 -1.48 3.15 9.79
CA ASN A 60 -2.41 3.16 10.92
C ASN A 60 -3.49 2.08 10.78
N GLY A 61 -4.00 1.87 9.56
CA GLY A 61 -4.92 0.78 9.23
C GLY A 61 -4.31 -0.59 9.56
N LEU A 62 -3.05 -0.79 9.19
CA LEU A 62 -2.30 -2.02 9.45
C LEU A 62 -2.12 -2.27 10.96
N LYS A 63 -1.82 -1.22 11.72
CA LYS A 63 -1.75 -1.29 13.19
C LYS A 63 -3.10 -1.62 13.83
N ARG A 64 -4.21 -1.08 13.30
CA ARG A 64 -5.57 -1.45 13.77
C ARG A 64 -5.89 -2.91 13.45
N LEU A 65 -5.55 -3.35 12.24
CA LEU A 65 -5.74 -4.73 11.80
C LEU A 65 -5.01 -5.71 12.72
N SER A 66 -3.74 -5.44 13.04
CA SER A 66 -2.92 -6.33 13.88
C SER A 66 -3.46 -6.47 15.32
N ASN A 67 -4.25 -5.50 15.78
CA ASN A 67 -4.91 -5.51 17.08
C ASN A 67 -6.34 -6.07 17.05
N SER A 68 -6.87 -6.40 15.87
CA SER A 68 -8.22 -6.93 15.70
C SER A 68 -8.24 -8.46 15.57
N ASP A 69 -9.42 -9.07 15.65
CA ASP A 69 -9.60 -10.51 15.43
C ASP A 69 -9.28 -10.93 13.98
N ILE A 70 -9.27 -9.98 13.04
CA ILE A 70 -8.97 -10.22 11.63
C ILE A 70 -7.54 -10.74 11.43
N ARG A 71 -6.60 -10.42 12.33
CA ARG A 71 -5.20 -10.88 12.27
C ARG A 71 -5.04 -12.39 12.13
N HIS A 72 -6.03 -13.17 12.58
CA HIS A 72 -6.03 -14.63 12.51
C HIS A 72 -6.38 -15.18 11.11
N HIS A 73 -6.80 -14.30 10.20
CA HIS A 73 -7.14 -14.64 8.82
C HIS A 73 -6.07 -14.22 7.83
N VAL A 74 -5.19 -13.27 8.20
CA VAL A 74 -4.11 -12.80 7.32
C VAL A 74 -3.06 -13.86 7.12
N VAL A 75 -2.85 -14.25 5.87
CA VAL A 75 -1.85 -15.24 5.43
C VAL A 75 -0.76 -14.58 4.57
N SER A 76 -1.14 -13.57 3.79
CA SER A 76 -0.23 -12.83 2.90
C SER A 76 -0.37 -11.34 3.10
N LEU A 77 0.75 -10.63 3.02
CA LEU A 77 0.81 -9.18 2.98
C LEU A 77 1.52 -8.70 1.73
N THR A 78 1.04 -7.61 1.15
CA THR A 78 1.71 -6.87 0.07
C THR A 78 1.91 -5.45 0.53
N TYR A 79 3.17 -5.06 0.72
CA TYR A 79 3.57 -3.71 1.01
C TYR A 79 3.90 -2.99 -0.29
N VAL A 80 3.21 -1.89 -0.56
CA VAL A 80 3.41 -1.05 -1.74
C VAL A 80 4.29 0.12 -1.34
N ALA A 81 5.48 0.14 -1.89
CA ALA A 81 6.51 1.11 -1.57
C ALA A 81 6.73 2.06 -2.75
N PRO A 82 6.47 3.38 -2.60
CA PRO A 82 6.83 4.37 -3.58
C PRO A 82 8.33 4.68 -3.50
N GLU A 83 8.82 5.39 -4.51
CA GLU A 83 10.08 6.11 -4.40
C GLU A 83 9.98 7.20 -3.32
N ILE A 84 11.06 7.38 -2.57
CA ILE A 84 11.15 8.38 -1.49
C ILE A 84 11.63 9.68 -2.09
N LEU A 85 10.85 10.74 -1.91
CA LEU A 85 11.17 12.07 -2.38
C LEU A 85 12.40 12.66 -1.67
N LYS A 86 13.15 13.46 -2.42
CA LYS A 86 14.22 14.33 -1.90
C LYS A 86 13.63 15.37 -0.94
N PRO A 87 14.07 15.45 0.33
CA PRO A 87 13.55 16.41 1.31
C PRO A 87 13.69 17.87 0.87
N GLU A 88 14.64 18.14 -0.01
CA GLU A 88 14.89 19.45 -0.63
C GLU A 88 13.67 19.98 -1.39
N ILE A 89 12.73 19.11 -1.80
CA ILE A 89 11.45 19.51 -2.42
C ILE A 89 10.62 20.39 -1.48
N MET A 90 10.73 20.23 -0.16
CA MET A 90 9.99 21.06 0.78
C MET A 90 10.46 22.52 0.78
N ASP A 91 11.70 22.78 0.36
CA ASP A 91 12.22 24.15 0.23
C ASP A 91 11.87 24.72 -1.15
N SER A 92 11.02 25.75 -1.16
CA SER A 92 10.54 26.37 -2.40
C SER A 92 11.67 26.94 -3.26
N GLN A 93 12.74 27.43 -2.63
CA GLN A 93 13.88 27.99 -3.36
C GLN A 93 14.67 26.86 -4.03
N SER A 94 15.09 25.84 -3.29
CA SER A 94 15.77 24.66 -3.84
C SER A 94 14.94 23.97 -4.92
N PHE A 95 13.63 23.84 -4.73
CA PHE A 95 12.76 23.24 -5.74
C PHE A 95 12.82 24.01 -7.07
N THR A 96 12.68 25.34 -7.01
CA THR A 96 12.59 26.20 -8.20
C THR A 96 13.93 26.47 -8.88
N SER A 97 15.04 26.38 -8.15
CA SER A 97 16.38 26.67 -8.71
C SER A 97 17.21 25.44 -9.04
N GLU A 98 16.93 24.28 -8.44
CA GLU A 98 17.82 23.11 -8.53
C GLU A 98 17.13 21.81 -8.91
N LEU A 99 15.91 21.56 -8.44
CA LEU A 99 15.25 20.25 -8.60
C LEU A 99 14.37 20.18 -9.85
N LEU A 100 13.46 21.14 -10.01
CA LEU A 100 12.58 21.25 -11.17
C LEU A 100 12.42 22.72 -11.49
N THR A 101 13.31 23.26 -12.31
CA THR A 101 13.22 24.68 -12.68
C THR A 101 11.99 24.94 -13.56
N PRO A 102 11.50 26.19 -13.63
CA PRO A 102 10.42 26.53 -14.57
C PRO A 102 10.75 26.19 -16.03
N ASP A 103 12.03 26.27 -16.40
CA ASP A 103 12.51 25.87 -17.73
C ASP A 103 12.44 24.35 -17.90
N ASP A 104 12.91 23.57 -16.91
CA ASP A 104 12.80 22.10 -16.92
C ASP A 104 11.35 21.61 -16.99
N TYR A 105 10.44 22.29 -16.27
CA TYR A 105 9.02 22.00 -16.33
C TYR A 105 8.44 22.32 -17.71
N THR A 106 8.85 23.43 -18.31
CA THR A 106 8.42 23.81 -19.66
C THR A 106 8.91 22.79 -20.67
N ASP A 107 10.16 22.33 -20.56
CA ASP A 107 10.71 21.27 -21.39
C ASP A 107 9.96 19.94 -21.19
N TRP A 108 9.68 19.55 -19.94
CA TRP A 108 8.87 18.37 -19.62
C TRP A 108 7.49 18.41 -20.29
N MET A 109 6.84 19.58 -20.28
CA MET A 109 5.55 19.79 -20.95
C MET A 109 5.62 19.61 -22.47
N PHE A 110 6.73 20.02 -23.10
CA PHE A 110 6.92 19.89 -24.55
C PHE A 110 7.41 18.50 -24.98
N GLU A 111 8.15 17.79 -24.12
CA GLU A 111 8.60 16.42 -24.35
C GLU A 111 7.46 15.40 -24.19
N GLY A 112 6.51 15.69 -23.30
CA GLY A 112 5.29 14.92 -23.08
C GLY A 112 4.30 15.04 -24.25
N ARG A 113 4.62 14.42 -25.40
CA ARG A 113 3.73 14.31 -26.59
C ARG A 113 2.48 13.42 -26.34
N GLY A 114 1.83 13.55 -25.19
CA GLY A 114 0.66 12.77 -24.78
C GLY A 114 -0.40 13.57 -24.01
N PHE A 115 -0.07 14.74 -23.46
CA PHE A 115 -1.04 15.60 -22.76
C PHE A 115 -1.59 16.67 -23.70
N LEU A 116 -2.90 16.88 -23.68
CA LEU A 116 -3.46 18.09 -24.28
C LEU A 116 -3.02 19.28 -23.41
N PRO A 117 -2.83 20.49 -23.98
CA PRO A 117 -2.39 21.67 -23.22
C PRO A 117 -3.26 22.00 -22.01
N ASP A 118 -4.53 21.59 -22.02
CA ASP A 118 -5.50 21.80 -20.93
C ASP A 118 -5.46 20.71 -19.84
N ASP A 119 -4.76 19.58 -20.07
CA ASP A 119 -4.68 18.45 -19.14
C ASP A 119 -3.42 18.51 -18.24
N CYS A 120 -2.53 19.47 -18.50
CA CYS A 120 -1.28 19.57 -17.77
C CYS A 120 -1.43 20.32 -16.45
N PRO A 121 -0.90 19.77 -15.33
CA PRO A 121 -0.95 20.43 -14.05
C PRO A 121 -0.06 21.68 -14.07
N SER A 122 -0.54 22.80 -13.51
CA SER A 122 0.28 24.00 -13.37
C SER A 122 1.54 23.72 -12.53
N TYR A 123 2.64 24.44 -12.79
CA TYR A 123 3.88 24.31 -12.02
C TYR A 123 3.67 24.40 -10.50
N MET A 124 2.80 25.31 -10.05
CA MET A 124 2.48 25.46 -8.61
C MET A 124 1.73 24.25 -8.07
N LEU A 125 0.81 23.68 -8.84
CA LEU A 125 0.12 22.44 -8.46
C LEU A 125 1.09 21.27 -8.33
N VAL A 126 2.04 21.16 -9.27
CA VAL A 126 3.11 20.14 -9.21
C VAL A 126 3.91 20.31 -7.92
N TYR A 127 4.35 21.53 -7.61
CA TYR A 127 5.09 21.82 -6.38
C TYR A 127 4.28 21.46 -5.12
N ASP A 128 3.02 21.91 -5.04
CA ASP A 128 2.18 21.68 -3.85
C ASP A 128 1.95 20.18 -3.61
N VAL A 129 1.60 19.43 -4.66
CA VAL A 129 1.39 17.97 -4.55
C VAL A 129 2.67 17.25 -4.13
N LEU A 130 3.81 17.53 -4.78
CA LEU A 130 5.07 16.90 -4.43
C LEU A 130 5.53 17.26 -3.01
N ARG A 131 5.29 18.49 -2.58
CA ARG A 131 5.57 18.93 -1.21
C ARG A 131 4.73 18.15 -0.21
N ASP A 132 3.43 18.02 -0.45
CA ASP A 132 2.50 17.33 0.46
C ASP A 132 2.85 15.83 0.58
N ILE A 133 3.18 15.17 -0.55
CA ILE A 133 3.70 13.79 -0.56
C ILE A 133 5.01 13.70 0.24
N CYS A 134 5.95 14.63 0.00
CA CYS A 134 7.25 14.62 0.64
C CYS A 134 7.12 14.80 2.16
N GLU A 135 6.25 15.71 2.60
CA GLU A 135 5.95 15.95 4.00
C GLU A 135 5.44 14.68 4.68
N GLU A 136 4.43 14.00 4.10
CA GLU A 136 3.94 12.74 4.64
C GLU A 136 5.03 11.66 4.71
N GLN A 137 5.82 11.49 3.64
CA GLN A 137 6.93 10.53 3.64
C GLN A 137 7.96 10.85 4.73
N GLN A 138 8.35 12.12 4.88
CA GLN A 138 9.31 12.52 5.91
C GLN A 138 8.76 12.30 7.32
N GLU A 139 7.46 12.54 7.55
CA GLU A 139 6.83 12.23 8.84
C GLU A 139 6.87 10.73 9.15
N ILE A 140 6.52 9.89 8.18
CA ILE A 140 6.56 8.42 8.34
C ILE A 140 7.98 7.97 8.70
N ILE A 141 8.98 8.47 7.98
CA ILE A 141 10.39 8.11 8.15
C ILE A 141 10.93 8.62 9.49
N ARG A 142 10.67 9.90 9.82
CA ARG A 142 11.16 10.55 11.04
C ARG A 142 10.59 9.91 12.29
N ASP A 143 9.31 9.57 12.26
CA ASP A 143 8.59 9.05 13.42
C ASP A 143 8.58 7.50 13.44
N ASP A 144 9.36 6.86 12.56
CA ASP A 144 9.50 5.39 12.42
C ASP A 144 8.14 4.66 12.35
N LEU A 145 7.15 5.27 11.71
CA LEU A 145 5.78 4.75 11.68
C LEU A 145 5.69 3.44 10.89
N ASP A 146 6.45 3.35 9.80
CA ASP A 146 6.56 2.16 8.96
C ASP A 146 7.17 0.99 9.72
N LYS A 147 8.32 1.19 10.36
CA LYS A 147 9.02 0.19 11.17
C LYS A 147 8.16 -0.28 12.33
N THR A 148 7.45 0.64 12.99
CA THR A 148 6.54 0.32 14.10
C THR A 148 5.35 -0.51 13.62
N ALA A 149 4.76 -0.17 12.47
CA ALA A 149 3.65 -0.93 11.89
C ALA A 149 4.11 -2.32 11.44
N LEU A 150 5.24 -2.39 10.73
CA LEU A 150 5.87 -3.64 10.28
C LEU A 150 6.24 -4.55 11.45
N PHE A 151 6.86 -4.02 12.51
CA PHE A 151 7.13 -4.81 13.70
C PHE A 151 5.84 -5.35 14.33
N SER A 152 4.82 -4.49 14.45
CA SER A 152 3.53 -4.89 15.02
C SER A 152 2.85 -6.01 14.23
N ILE A 153 3.02 -6.10 12.91
CA ILE A 153 2.40 -7.19 12.13
C ILE A 153 3.15 -8.50 12.32
N PHE A 154 4.48 -8.49 12.26
CA PHE A 154 5.28 -9.71 12.36
C PHE A 154 5.18 -10.31 13.77
N ALA A 155 5.01 -9.47 14.79
CA ALA A 155 4.77 -9.94 16.16
C ALA A 155 3.34 -10.46 16.41
N ARG A 156 2.34 -10.05 15.63
CA ARG A 156 0.91 -10.26 15.96
C ARG A 156 0.08 -11.03 14.94
N LEU A 157 0.59 -11.31 13.74
CA LEU A 157 -0.14 -12.10 12.74
C LEU A 157 0.30 -13.58 12.79
N PRO A 158 -0.42 -14.45 13.52
CA PRO A 158 0.04 -15.81 13.79
C PRO A 158 -0.02 -16.75 12.57
N ARG A 159 -0.65 -16.33 11.47
CA ARG A 159 -0.78 -17.12 10.25
C ARG A 159 -0.08 -16.51 9.04
N LEU A 160 0.66 -15.43 9.23
CA LEU A 160 1.41 -14.78 8.16
C LEU A 160 2.48 -15.74 7.64
N ARG A 161 2.44 -16.02 6.33
CA ARG A 161 3.38 -16.90 5.64
C ARG A 161 4.19 -16.16 4.58
N THR A 162 3.62 -15.11 4.01
CA THR A 162 4.20 -14.40 2.87
C THR A 162 4.10 -12.90 3.08
N MET A 163 5.22 -12.22 2.84
CA MET A 163 5.31 -10.78 2.74
C MET A 163 5.90 -10.46 1.36
N SER A 164 5.17 -9.68 0.57
CA SER A 164 5.64 -9.18 -0.72
C SER A 164 5.92 -7.70 -0.62
N LEU A 165 7.05 -7.25 -1.17
CA LEU A 165 7.33 -5.84 -1.43
C LEU A 165 7.04 -5.56 -2.91
N SER A 166 6.12 -4.65 -3.18
CA SER A 166 5.79 -4.14 -4.51
C SER A 166 6.36 -2.73 -4.63
N PHE A 167 7.48 -2.58 -5.33
CA PHE A 167 8.08 -1.27 -5.55
C PHE A 167 7.48 -0.60 -6.78
N CYS A 168 7.15 0.68 -6.66
CA CYS A 168 6.53 1.49 -7.71
C CYS A 168 7.05 2.95 -7.65
N PRO A 169 6.95 3.73 -8.75
CA PRO A 169 7.38 5.13 -8.73
C PRO A 169 6.60 5.99 -7.74
N THR A 170 5.27 5.87 -7.74
CA THR A 170 4.35 6.58 -6.85
C THR A 170 3.16 5.69 -6.47
N ILE A 171 2.54 5.99 -5.33
CA ILE A 171 1.26 5.41 -4.92
C ILE A 171 0.07 6.28 -5.33
N GLU A 172 0.33 7.50 -5.81
CA GLU A 172 -0.70 8.42 -6.29
C GLU A 172 -1.29 7.96 -7.62
N GLU A 173 -2.58 8.27 -7.84
CA GLU A 173 -3.32 7.82 -9.02
C GLU A 173 -3.04 8.70 -10.26
N GLU A 174 -2.61 9.94 -10.05
CA GLU A 174 -2.36 10.87 -11.15
C GLU A 174 -1.14 10.47 -11.98
N GLU A 175 -1.39 10.15 -13.26
CA GLU A 175 -0.36 9.66 -14.20
C GLU A 175 0.84 10.61 -14.35
N TRP A 176 0.62 11.92 -14.25
CA TRP A 176 1.68 12.91 -14.41
C TRP A 176 2.72 12.84 -13.28
N ILE A 177 2.35 12.37 -12.08
CA ILE A 177 3.24 12.32 -10.92
C ILE A 177 4.41 11.40 -11.23
N GLY A 178 4.14 10.16 -11.67
CA GLY A 178 5.19 9.20 -12.03
C GLY A 178 6.15 9.74 -13.09
N SER A 179 5.64 10.45 -14.09
CA SER A 179 6.46 11.08 -15.13
C SER A 179 7.38 12.18 -14.58
N VAL A 180 6.88 13.01 -13.66
CA VAL A 180 7.67 14.07 -13.02
C VAL A 180 8.75 13.47 -12.11
N LEU A 181 8.44 12.41 -11.36
CA LEU A 181 9.40 11.74 -10.46
C LEU A 181 10.59 11.15 -11.21
N ALA A 182 10.37 10.61 -12.42
CA ALA A 182 11.41 10.06 -13.29
C ALA A 182 12.51 11.08 -13.66
N ARG A 183 12.32 12.37 -13.40
CA ARG A 183 13.33 13.43 -13.58
C ARG A 183 14.36 13.52 -12.44
N GLY A 184 14.37 12.55 -11.52
CA GLY A 184 15.39 12.46 -10.46
C GLY A 184 15.04 13.24 -9.20
N LEU A 185 13.74 13.35 -8.90
CA LEU A 185 13.23 14.00 -7.69
C LEU A 185 13.24 13.07 -6.46
N THR A 186 13.65 11.82 -6.65
CA THR A 186 13.63 10.76 -5.64
C THR A 186 15.03 10.37 -5.19
N LYS A 187 15.11 9.68 -4.05
CA LYS A 187 16.35 9.14 -3.49
C LYS A 187 16.71 7.82 -4.18
N GLU A 188 17.97 7.69 -4.58
CA GLU A 188 18.49 6.44 -5.16
C GLU A 188 18.34 5.24 -4.21
N GLU A 189 18.41 5.48 -2.89
CA GLU A 189 18.33 4.44 -1.85
C GLU A 189 16.90 4.06 -1.45
N SER A 190 15.87 4.48 -2.18
CA SER A 190 14.46 4.26 -1.81
C SER A 190 14.12 2.77 -1.62
N CYS A 191 14.51 1.92 -2.58
CA CYS A 191 14.28 0.48 -2.50
C CYS A 191 15.05 -0.16 -1.33
N GLU A 192 16.28 0.29 -1.07
CA GLU A 192 17.09 -0.19 0.06
C GLU A 192 16.47 0.18 1.40
N TYR A 193 15.95 1.42 1.54
CA TYR A 193 15.26 1.85 2.74
C TYR A 193 14.10 0.90 3.10
N HIS A 194 13.19 0.67 2.15
CA HIS A 194 12.01 -0.18 2.37
C HIS A 194 12.37 -1.64 2.66
N SER A 195 13.34 -2.18 1.90
CA SER A 195 13.84 -3.54 2.10
C SER A 195 14.47 -3.73 3.49
N ARG A 196 15.22 -2.73 3.95
CA ARG A 196 15.84 -2.71 5.28
C ARG A 196 14.81 -2.56 6.39
N ALA A 197 13.78 -1.74 6.21
CA ALA A 197 12.67 -1.63 7.17
C ALA A 197 11.97 -2.98 7.39
N ILE A 198 11.66 -3.72 6.32
CA ILE A 198 11.09 -5.07 6.41
C ILE A 198 12.05 -6.03 7.13
N ARG A 199 13.33 -6.05 6.70
CA ARG A 199 14.33 -6.97 7.27
C ARG A 199 14.47 -6.77 8.79
N ASN A 200 14.65 -5.52 9.20
CA ASN A 200 14.78 -5.17 10.61
C ASN A 200 13.53 -5.57 11.40
N ALA A 201 12.33 -5.31 10.86
CA ALA A 201 11.09 -5.67 11.53
C ALA A 201 10.93 -7.19 11.70
N ILE A 202 11.35 -7.99 10.72
CA ILE A 202 11.36 -9.46 10.82
C ILE A 202 12.36 -9.94 11.86
N GLU A 203 13.59 -9.40 11.86
CA GLU A 203 14.63 -9.79 12.82
C GLU A 203 14.20 -9.50 14.27
N ILE A 204 13.73 -8.28 14.54
CA ILE A 204 13.26 -7.88 15.87
C ILE A 204 12.05 -8.73 16.31
N ALA A 205 11.12 -9.03 15.39
CA ALA A 205 9.97 -9.87 15.71
C ALA A 205 10.38 -11.32 16.06
N ARG A 206 11.36 -11.90 15.35
CA ARG A 206 11.88 -13.24 15.65
C ARG A 206 12.53 -13.32 17.03
N ASP A 207 13.28 -12.30 17.40
CA ASP A 207 13.92 -12.23 18.72
C ASP A 207 12.88 -12.06 19.84
N SER A 208 11.74 -11.43 19.53
CA SER A 208 10.66 -11.16 20.49
C SER A 208 9.67 -12.32 20.64
N THR A 209 9.55 -13.21 19.65
CA THR A 209 8.58 -14.32 19.66
C THR A 209 9.29 -15.67 19.72
N SER A 210 9.03 -16.48 20.75
CA SER A 210 9.56 -17.84 20.93
C SER A 210 9.04 -18.88 19.91
N THR A 211 8.40 -18.44 18.83
CA THR A 211 7.75 -19.28 17.82
C THR A 211 8.42 -19.06 16.47
N GLU A 212 8.98 -20.13 15.90
CA GLU A 212 9.58 -20.15 14.55
C GLU A 212 8.52 -19.95 13.46
N SER A 213 8.05 -18.71 13.29
CA SER A 213 7.23 -18.34 12.15
C SER A 213 8.15 -18.05 10.96
N THR A 214 8.22 -18.98 10.01
CA THR A 214 8.98 -18.75 8.76
C THR A 214 8.15 -17.90 7.81
N VAL A 215 8.37 -16.59 7.82
CA VAL A 215 7.80 -15.68 6.82
C VAL A 215 8.70 -15.65 5.58
N ARG A 216 8.13 -15.95 4.41
CA ARG A 216 8.82 -15.81 3.13
C ARG A 216 8.67 -14.37 2.63
N VAL A 217 9.80 -13.74 2.29
CA VAL A 217 9.82 -12.40 1.68
C VAL A 217 10.00 -12.54 0.17
N LEU A 218 9.12 -11.92 -0.59
CA LEU A 218 9.18 -11.84 -2.05
C LEU A 218 9.36 -10.38 -2.46
N LEU A 219 10.30 -10.12 -3.35
CA LEU A 219 10.52 -8.80 -3.96
C LEU A 219 9.92 -8.83 -5.36
N THR A 220 9.06 -7.85 -5.64
CA THR A 220 8.44 -7.65 -6.95
C THR A 220 8.55 -6.19 -7.33
N GLU A 221 9.16 -5.91 -8.48
CA GLU A 221 9.18 -4.58 -9.08
C GLU A 221 7.98 -4.48 -10.02
N GLN A 222 7.17 -3.42 -9.89
CA GLN A 222 6.15 -3.12 -10.90
C GLN A 222 6.81 -2.35 -12.05
N PRO A 223 6.50 -2.68 -13.32
CA PRO A 223 6.95 -1.88 -14.45
C PRO A 223 6.38 -0.46 -14.33
N ALA A 224 7.21 0.52 -14.65
CA ALA A 224 6.83 1.93 -14.79
C ALA A 224 5.83 2.13 -15.95
#